data_AF-A0A926W046-F1
#
_entry.id   AF-A0A926W046-F1
#
_cell.length_a   1.000
_cell.length_b   1.000
_cell.length_c   1.000
_cell.angle_alpha   90.00
_cell.angle_beta   90.00
_cell.angle_gamma   90.00
#
_symmetry.space_group_name_H-M   'P 1'
#
loop_
_entity.id
_entity.type
_entity.pdbx_description
1 polymer ?
#
loop_
_entity_poly.entity_id
_entity_poly.type
_entity_poly.pdbx_seq_one_letter_code
_entity_poly.pdbx_strand_id
1 'polypeptide(L)'
;VMIAAYSTAPALMALLVFKQVNLSIQYGNAYESPFAYANLGLVLCGTVKDIESGYQFGQVALSLLTQLPTHVFRARTLMVVNTFVIPWKEHGRVSLPPLLEGYQSALETGDIEFAAYCAHNYCMQSFVIGKELIEANREMAEYSEVMRQFKQGVALTLNQVFQQGERI
;
A
#
# COMPACT_ATOMS: atom_id res chain seq x y z
N VAL A 1 5.07 -12.66 -5.53
CA VAL A 1 4.40 -12.89 -6.84
C VAL A 1 3.62 -11.66 -7.31
N MET A 2 2.69 -11.12 -6.52
CA MET A 2 1.88 -9.96 -6.91
C MET A 2 2.71 -8.71 -7.26
N ILE A 3 3.70 -8.36 -6.42
CA ILE A 3 4.60 -7.21 -6.66
C ILE A 3 5.46 -7.43 -7.92
N ALA A 4 6.10 -8.59 -8.05
CA ALA A 4 6.88 -8.93 -9.24
C ALA A 4 6.02 -8.90 -10.52
N ALA A 5 4.79 -9.40 -10.46
CA ALA A 5 3.85 -9.34 -11.57
C ALA A 5 3.42 -7.91 -11.90
N TYR A 6 3.19 -7.05 -10.90
CA TYR A 6 2.91 -5.63 -11.12
C TYR A 6 4.05 -4.96 -11.91
N SER A 7 5.30 -5.21 -11.51
CA SER A 7 6.46 -4.56 -12.14
C SER A 7 6.86 -5.14 -13.50
N THR A 8 6.50 -6.39 -13.81
CA THR A 8 7.01 -7.10 -15.00
C THR A 8 5.94 -7.60 -15.97
N ALA A 9 4.71 -7.83 -15.49
CA ALA A 9 3.60 -8.36 -16.29
C ALA A 9 2.22 -7.91 -15.73
N PRO A 10 1.82 -6.63 -15.88
CA PRO A 10 0.57 -6.09 -15.30
C PRO A 10 -0.70 -6.86 -15.72
N ALA A 11 -0.74 -7.38 -16.95
CA ALA A 11 -1.86 -8.19 -17.42
C ALA A 11 -1.99 -9.52 -16.66
N LEU A 12 -0.86 -10.15 -16.28
CA LEU A 12 -0.86 -11.37 -15.47
C LEU A 12 -1.34 -11.07 -14.05
N MET A 13 -0.95 -9.92 -13.47
CA MET A 13 -1.46 -9.49 -12.18
C MET A 13 -2.99 -9.36 -12.20
N ALA A 14 -3.56 -8.71 -13.21
CA ALA A 14 -5.01 -8.56 -13.32
C ALA A 14 -5.72 -9.93 -13.34
N LEU A 15 -5.23 -10.89 -14.13
CA LEU A 15 -5.80 -12.25 -14.18
C LEU A 15 -5.73 -12.97 -12.83
N LEU A 16 -4.60 -12.86 -12.10
CA LEU A 16 -4.44 -13.46 -10.78
C LEU A 16 -5.42 -12.85 -9.77
N VAL A 17 -5.56 -11.52 -9.78
CA VAL A 17 -6.49 -10.79 -8.91
C VAL A 17 -7.94 -11.21 -9.19
N PHE A 18 -8.37 -11.23 -10.44
CA PHE A 18 -9.72 -11.68 -10.79
C PHE A 18 -9.98 -13.11 -10.34
N LYS A 19 -8.99 -14.01 -10.48
CA LYS A 19 -9.12 -15.39 -10.00
C LYS A 19 -9.28 -15.45 -8.47
N GLN A 20 -8.48 -14.71 -7.71
CA GLN A 20 -8.56 -14.68 -6.24
C GLN A 20 -9.90 -14.12 -5.75
N VAL A 21 -10.39 -13.06 -6.38
CA VAL A 21 -11.69 -12.45 -6.07
C VAL A 21 -12.82 -13.41 -6.39
N ASN A 22 -12.81 -14.03 -7.57
CA ASN A 22 -13.84 -15.01 -7.96
C ASN A 22 -13.90 -16.18 -6.98
N LEU A 23 -12.76 -16.69 -6.52
CA LEU A 23 -12.73 -17.74 -5.50
C LEU A 23 -13.30 -17.26 -4.16
N SER A 24 -12.97 -16.03 -3.74
CA SER A 24 -13.51 -15.45 -2.50
C SER A 24 -15.04 -15.26 -2.56
N ILE A 25 -15.56 -14.85 -3.72
CA ILE A 25 -17.01 -14.72 -3.94
C ILE A 25 -17.69 -16.09 -3.95
N GLN A 26 -17.07 -17.08 -4.61
CA GLN A 26 -17.67 -18.40 -4.80
C GLN A 26 -17.65 -19.26 -3.52
N TYR A 27 -16.57 -19.20 -2.75
CA TYR A 27 -16.32 -20.10 -1.62
C TYR A 27 -16.31 -19.40 -0.26
N GLY A 28 -16.54 -18.09 -0.24
CA GLY A 28 -16.45 -17.25 0.96
C GLY A 28 -15.08 -16.61 1.13
N ASN A 29 -15.04 -15.55 1.94
CA ASN A 29 -13.82 -14.78 2.17
C ASN A 29 -12.87 -15.53 3.10
N ALA A 30 -11.61 -15.63 2.69
CA ALA A 30 -10.50 -16.17 3.46
C ALA A 30 -9.59 -15.03 4.00
N TYR A 31 -8.56 -15.39 4.77
CA TYR A 31 -7.66 -14.40 5.41
C TYR A 31 -6.91 -13.51 4.41
N GLU A 32 -6.71 -13.99 3.18
CA GLU A 32 -6.09 -13.28 2.06
C GLU A 32 -7.06 -12.43 1.24
N SER A 33 -8.38 -12.65 1.37
CA SER A 33 -9.39 -11.95 0.58
C SER A 33 -9.32 -10.41 0.69
N PRO A 34 -9.06 -9.79 1.87
CA PRO A 34 -8.87 -8.34 1.95
C PRO A 34 -7.81 -7.83 0.96
N PHE A 35 -6.68 -8.53 0.87
CA PHE A 35 -5.60 -8.16 -0.04
C PHE A 35 -5.99 -8.37 -1.51
N ALA A 36 -6.76 -9.42 -1.83
CA ALA A 36 -7.27 -9.64 -3.18
C ALA A 36 -8.21 -8.51 -3.64
N TYR A 37 -9.17 -8.10 -2.79
CA TYR A 37 -10.06 -6.98 -3.10
C TYR A 37 -9.31 -5.65 -3.20
N ALA A 38 -8.28 -5.41 -2.37
CA ALA A 38 -7.45 -4.23 -2.49
C ALA A 38 -6.72 -4.15 -3.84
N ASN A 39 -6.16 -5.27 -4.29
CA ASN A 39 -5.51 -5.34 -5.61
C ASN A 39 -6.51 -5.19 -6.75
N LEU A 40 -7.77 -5.66 -6.58
CA LEU A 40 -8.82 -5.38 -7.55
C LEU A 40 -9.12 -3.89 -7.64
N GLY A 41 -9.20 -3.20 -6.49
CA GLY A 41 -9.31 -1.75 -6.43
C GLY A 41 -8.19 -1.04 -7.19
N LEU A 42 -6.94 -1.46 -6.98
CA LEU A 42 -5.76 -0.96 -7.71
C LEU A 42 -5.90 -1.15 -9.23
N VAL A 43 -6.29 -2.35 -9.69
CA VAL A 43 -6.45 -2.63 -11.12
C VAL A 43 -7.56 -1.78 -11.73
N LEU A 44 -8.69 -1.65 -11.03
CA LEU A 44 -9.83 -0.86 -11.49
C LEU A 44 -9.50 0.63 -11.60
N CYS A 45 -8.90 1.23 -10.57
CA CYS A 45 -8.48 2.64 -10.61
C CYS A 45 -7.32 2.88 -11.58
N GLY A 46 -6.28 2.04 -11.53
CA GLY A 46 -5.02 2.27 -12.24
C GLY A 46 -5.08 1.91 -13.72
N THR A 47 -5.67 0.76 -14.06
CA THR A 47 -5.63 0.19 -15.42
C THR A 47 -6.95 0.37 -16.15
N VAL A 48 -8.06 -0.07 -15.54
CA VAL A 48 -9.39 -0.03 -16.17
C VAL A 48 -9.97 1.39 -16.19
N LYS A 49 -9.50 2.26 -15.29
CA LYS A 49 -10.01 3.63 -15.06
C LYS A 49 -11.45 3.69 -14.56
N ASP A 50 -11.96 2.59 -14.00
CA ASP A 50 -13.21 2.58 -13.25
C ASP A 50 -12.93 2.90 -11.78
N ILE A 51 -12.80 4.20 -11.51
CA ILE A 51 -12.44 4.73 -10.19
C ILE A 51 -13.52 4.43 -9.16
N GLU A 52 -14.81 4.46 -9.55
CA GLU A 52 -15.91 4.28 -8.61
C GLU A 52 -15.93 2.85 -8.09
N SER A 53 -15.90 1.87 -9.00
CA SER A 53 -15.80 0.46 -8.61
C SER A 53 -14.51 0.18 -7.85
N GLY A 54 -13.39 0.76 -8.29
CA GLY A 54 -12.10 0.58 -7.63
C GLY A 54 -12.11 1.08 -6.18
N TYR A 55 -12.71 2.24 -5.94
CA TYR A 55 -12.90 2.78 -4.60
C TYR A 55 -13.80 1.88 -3.73
N GLN A 56 -14.93 1.41 -4.28
CA GLN A 56 -15.84 0.50 -3.56
C GLN A 56 -15.14 -0.80 -3.14
N PHE A 57 -14.34 -1.41 -4.01
CA PHE A 57 -13.57 -2.60 -3.65
C PHE A 57 -12.46 -2.31 -2.63
N GLY A 58 -11.87 -1.11 -2.64
CA GLY A 58 -10.99 -0.64 -1.57
C GLY A 58 -11.69 -0.59 -0.22
N GLN A 59 -12.92 -0.08 -0.17
CA GLN A 59 -13.73 -0.04 1.06
C GLN A 59 -14.12 -1.45 1.54
N VAL A 60 -14.45 -2.37 0.62
CA VAL A 60 -14.68 -3.79 0.95
C VAL A 60 -13.44 -4.41 1.58
N ALA A 61 -12.25 -4.16 1.01
CA ALA A 61 -10.99 -4.66 1.56
C ALA A 61 -10.75 -4.17 3.00
N LEU A 62 -10.95 -2.88 3.27
CA LEU A 62 -10.80 -2.31 4.61
C LEU A 62 -11.85 -2.85 5.59
N SER A 63 -13.09 -3.02 5.15
CA SER A 63 -14.16 -3.61 5.98
C SER A 63 -13.88 -5.07 6.36
N LEU A 64 -13.25 -5.85 5.47
CA LEU A 64 -12.90 -7.23 5.79
C LEU A 64 -11.71 -7.33 6.75
N LEU A 65 -10.79 -6.35 6.75
CA LEU A 65 -9.70 -6.30 7.73
C LEU A 65 -10.17 -6.08 9.17
N THR A 66 -11.32 -5.46 9.38
CA THR A 66 -11.87 -5.26 10.73
C THR A 66 -12.62 -6.49 11.24
N GLN A 67 -13.10 -7.34 10.32
CA GLN A 67 -13.89 -8.53 10.63
C GLN A 67 -13.04 -9.79 10.78
N LEU A 68 -11.90 -9.88 10.09
CA LEU A 68 -11.03 -11.04 10.10
C LEU A 68 -9.83 -10.80 11.03
N PRO A 69 -9.44 -11.77 11.89
CA PRO A 69 -8.24 -11.69 12.72
C PRO A 69 -6.96 -11.97 11.89
N THR A 70 -6.80 -11.23 10.78
CA THR A 70 -5.70 -11.40 9.83
C THR A 70 -4.64 -10.34 10.04
N HIS A 71 -3.60 -10.67 10.82
CA HIS A 71 -2.44 -9.80 11.01
C HIS A 71 -1.53 -9.80 9.78
N VAL A 72 -1.40 -10.93 9.08
CA VAL A 72 -0.40 -11.13 8.00
C VAL A 72 -0.72 -10.31 6.74
N PHE A 73 -2.00 -10.11 6.40
CA PHE A 73 -2.41 -9.34 5.22
C PHE A 73 -2.79 -7.90 5.52
N ARG A 74 -2.77 -7.50 6.80
CA ARG A 74 -3.18 -6.15 7.23
C ARG A 74 -2.30 -5.08 6.60
N ALA A 75 -0.99 -5.16 6.82
CA ALA A 75 -0.03 -4.22 6.25
C ALA A 75 -0.17 -4.10 4.72
N ARG A 76 -0.26 -5.25 4.03
CA ARG A 76 -0.36 -5.31 2.56
C ARG A 76 -1.61 -4.63 2.04
N THR A 77 -2.74 -4.91 2.69
CA THR A 77 -4.05 -4.39 2.31
C THR A 77 -4.12 -2.88 2.58
N LEU A 78 -3.69 -2.44 3.76
CA LEU A 78 -3.62 -1.01 4.11
C LEU A 78 -2.73 -0.26 3.13
N MET A 79 -1.55 -0.81 2.80
CA MET A 79 -0.63 -0.21 1.83
C MET A 79 -1.30 -0.05 0.46
N VAL A 80 -1.94 -1.09 -0.08
CA VAL A 80 -2.51 -1.04 -1.44
C VAL A 80 -3.64 -0.02 -1.50
N VAL A 81 -4.59 -0.11 -0.57
CA VAL A 81 -5.78 0.75 -0.59
C VAL A 81 -5.39 2.21 -0.42
N ASN A 82 -4.56 2.52 0.57
CA ASN A 82 -4.21 3.91 0.89
C ASN A 82 -3.23 4.54 -0.10
N THR A 83 -2.47 3.74 -0.84
CA THR A 83 -1.55 4.27 -1.86
C THR A 83 -2.22 4.41 -3.22
N PHE A 84 -3.01 3.42 -3.64
CA PHE A 84 -3.43 3.30 -5.04
C PHE A 84 -4.93 3.48 -5.27
N VAL A 85 -5.74 3.54 -4.21
CA VAL A 85 -7.20 3.59 -4.33
C VAL A 85 -7.76 4.88 -3.71
N ILE A 86 -7.51 5.12 -2.43
CA ILE A 86 -8.07 6.26 -1.69
C ILE A 86 -7.74 7.62 -2.32
N PRO A 87 -6.51 7.89 -2.80
CA PRO A 87 -6.17 9.20 -3.36
C PRO A 87 -6.97 9.60 -4.62
N TRP A 88 -7.68 8.65 -5.25
CA TRP A 88 -8.54 8.97 -6.39
C TRP A 88 -9.84 9.68 -6.00
N LYS A 89 -10.27 9.57 -4.74
CA LYS A 89 -11.53 10.17 -4.26
C LYS A 89 -11.38 11.04 -3.02
N GLU A 90 -10.33 10.83 -2.24
CA GLU A 90 -10.11 11.53 -0.98
C GLU A 90 -8.74 12.21 -0.96
N HIS A 91 -8.61 13.23 -0.12
CA HIS A 91 -7.33 13.91 0.08
C HIS A 91 -6.31 12.96 0.70
N GLY A 92 -5.09 12.88 0.17
CA GLY A 92 -4.04 11.95 0.64
C GLY A 92 -3.65 12.05 2.13
N ARG A 93 -4.15 13.05 2.86
CA ARG A 93 -4.02 13.16 4.32
C ARG A 93 -4.71 12.02 5.06
N VAL A 94 -5.83 11.53 4.53
CA VAL A 94 -6.59 10.45 5.15
C VAL A 94 -5.83 9.12 5.11
N SER A 95 -4.89 8.98 4.17
CA SER A 95 -4.08 7.78 3.96
C SER A 95 -2.86 7.69 4.87
N LEU A 96 -2.44 8.80 5.51
CA LEU A 96 -1.27 8.83 6.37
C LEU A 96 -1.37 7.94 7.62
N PRO A 97 -2.42 8.05 8.47
CA PRO A 97 -2.51 7.18 9.65
C PRO A 97 -2.60 5.68 9.30
N PRO A 98 -3.41 5.25 8.31
CA PRO A 98 -3.43 3.84 7.88
C PRO A 98 -2.09 3.31 7.36
N LEU A 99 -1.26 4.14 6.72
CA LEU A 99 0.07 3.74 6.27
C LEU A 99 1.03 3.53 7.45
N LEU A 100 0.97 4.37 8.48
CA LEU A 100 1.74 4.14 9.72
C LEU A 100 1.26 2.88 10.46
N GLU A 101 -0.04 2.65 10.51
CA GLU A 101 -0.61 1.43 11.08
C GLU A 101 -0.12 0.19 10.31
N GLY A 102 -0.13 0.25 8.97
CA GLY A 102 0.40 -0.80 8.11
C GLY A 102 1.90 -1.05 8.36
N TYR A 103 2.69 -0.01 8.59
CA TYR A 103 4.09 -0.14 8.96
C TYR A 103 4.27 -0.88 10.29
N GLN A 104 3.55 -0.49 11.34
CA GLN A 104 3.61 -1.14 12.66
C GLN A 104 3.19 -2.61 12.58
N SER A 105 2.07 -2.89 11.92
CA SER A 105 1.57 -4.25 11.72
C SER A 105 2.56 -5.13 10.94
N ALA A 106 3.28 -4.56 9.98
CA ALA A 106 4.31 -5.27 9.23
C ALA A 106 5.52 -5.61 10.11
N LEU A 107 5.95 -4.70 11.00
CA LEU A 107 7.02 -4.97 11.95
C LEU A 107 6.65 -6.09 12.93
N GLU A 108 5.44 -6.07 13.48
CA GLU A 108 4.94 -7.09 14.42
C GLU A 108 4.87 -8.49 13.79
N THR A 109 4.59 -8.56 12.49
CA THR A 109 4.45 -9.82 11.75
C THR A 109 5.73 -10.26 11.03
N GLY A 110 6.79 -9.44 11.07
CA GLY A 110 8.05 -9.70 10.37
C GLY A 110 7.98 -9.53 8.86
N ASP A 111 6.94 -8.88 8.32
CA ASP A 111 6.82 -8.57 6.89
C ASP A 111 7.62 -7.31 6.53
N ILE A 112 8.94 -7.44 6.56
CA ILE A 112 9.88 -6.34 6.37
C ILE A 112 9.72 -5.63 5.01
N GLU A 113 9.33 -6.37 3.98
CA GLU A 113 9.07 -5.80 2.65
C GLU A 113 7.92 -4.79 2.71
N PHE A 114 6.78 -5.17 3.30
CA PHE A 114 5.63 -4.27 3.42
C PHE A 114 5.82 -3.18 4.48
N ALA A 115 6.65 -3.40 5.51
CA ALA A 115 7.07 -2.33 6.40
C ALA A 115 7.76 -1.20 5.61
N ALA A 116 8.73 -1.56 4.76
CA ALA A 116 9.43 -0.59 3.92
C ALA A 116 8.47 0.12 2.95
N TYR A 117 7.54 -0.60 2.31
CA TYR A 117 6.58 0.04 1.42
C TYR A 117 5.61 0.98 2.14
N CYS A 118 5.09 0.61 3.31
CA CYS A 118 4.22 1.48 4.10
C CYS A 118 4.94 2.77 4.50
N ALA A 119 6.17 2.66 5.02
CA ALA A 119 6.98 3.81 5.40
C ALA A 119 7.32 4.70 4.20
N HIS A 120 7.72 4.11 3.07
CA HIS A 120 8.00 4.86 1.84
C HIS A 120 6.78 5.66 1.36
N ASN A 121 5.61 5.02 1.29
CA ASN A 121 4.39 5.67 0.82
C ASN A 121 3.90 6.73 1.81
N TYR A 122 4.07 6.53 3.11
CA TYR A 122 3.77 7.55 4.11
C TYR A 122 4.59 8.82 3.87
N CYS A 123 5.91 8.67 3.70
CA CYS A 123 6.80 9.79 3.42
C CYS A 123 6.44 10.50 2.11
N MET A 124 6.28 9.73 1.02
CA MET A 124 5.93 10.29 -0.29
C MET A 124 4.61 11.06 -0.24
N GLN A 125 3.57 10.50 0.38
CA GLN A 125 2.30 11.18 0.52
C GLN A 125 2.42 12.43 1.39
N SER A 126 3.19 12.39 2.48
CA SER A 126 3.41 13.54 3.36
C SER A 126 4.07 14.71 2.63
N PHE A 127 5.03 14.42 1.75
CA PHE A 127 5.63 15.41 0.87
C PHE A 127 4.60 16.00 -0.12
N VAL A 128 3.86 15.14 -0.83
CA VAL A 128 2.89 15.56 -1.86
C VAL A 128 1.76 16.44 -1.30
N ILE A 129 1.33 16.21 -0.05
CA ILE A 129 0.27 17.01 0.60
C ILE A 129 0.78 18.31 1.24
N GLY A 130 2.07 18.62 1.11
CA GLY A 130 2.71 19.80 1.70
C GLY A 130 2.77 19.78 3.23
N LYS A 131 3.10 18.63 3.85
CA LYS A 131 3.47 18.62 5.28
C LYS A 131 4.74 19.47 5.47
N GLU A 132 4.89 20.11 6.63
CA GLU A 132 6.06 20.94 6.94
C GLU A 132 7.36 20.19 6.64
N LEU A 133 8.21 20.81 5.81
CA LEU A 133 9.35 20.19 5.14
C LEU A 133 10.39 19.65 6.13
N ILE A 134 10.47 20.26 7.31
CA ILE A 134 11.38 19.88 8.39
C ILE A 134 10.93 18.56 9.05
N GLU A 135 9.62 18.40 9.28
CA GLU A 135 9.06 17.17 9.86
C GLU A 135 9.12 16.02 8.86
N ALA A 136 8.77 16.27 7.59
CA ALA A 136 8.84 15.28 6.51
C ALA A 136 10.28 14.76 6.31
N ASN A 137 11.27 15.66 6.23
CA ASN A 137 12.69 15.28 6.10
C ASN A 137 13.19 14.41 7.26
N ARG A 138 12.77 14.73 8.49
CA ARG A 138 13.18 13.99 9.68
C ARG A 138 12.61 12.57 9.65
N GLU A 139 11.30 12.44 9.41
CA GLU A 139 10.63 11.14 9.31
C GLU A 139 11.24 10.31 8.17
N MET A 140 11.51 10.92 7.01
CA MET A 140 12.17 10.27 5.88
C MET A 140 13.57 9.76 6.21
N ALA A 141 14.35 10.53 6.97
CA ALA A 141 15.68 10.11 7.42
C ALA A 141 15.60 8.90 8.37
N GLU A 142 14.65 8.92 9.31
CA GLU A 142 14.43 7.81 10.25
C GLU A 142 14.03 6.52 9.50
N TYR A 143 13.07 6.60 8.57
CA TYR A 143 12.64 5.45 7.79
C TYR A 143 13.67 4.96 6.77
N SER A 144 14.48 5.86 6.20
CA SER A 144 15.58 5.47 5.30
C SER A 144 16.65 4.65 6.02
N GLU A 145 16.93 4.96 7.29
CA GLU A 145 17.88 4.19 8.08
C GLU A 145 17.34 2.79 8.39
N VAL A 146 16.05 2.68 8.70
CA VAL A 146 15.37 1.39 8.87
C VAL A 146 15.42 0.56 7.57
N MET A 147 15.13 1.16 6.41
CA MET A 147 15.20 0.48 5.11
C MET A 147 16.62 0.01 4.77
N ARG A 148 17.64 0.79 5.14
CA ARG A 148 19.06 0.46 4.97
C ARG A 148 19.43 -0.75 5.82
N GLN A 149 19.02 -0.78 7.08
CA GLN A 149 19.28 -1.90 8.00
C GLN A 149 18.64 -3.21 7.50
N PHE A 150 17.47 -3.10 6.86
CA PHE A 150 16.74 -4.25 6.32
C PHE A 150 17.09 -4.62 4.86
N LYS A 151 18.10 -3.97 4.26
CA LYS A 151 18.57 -4.22 2.88
C LYS A 151 17.48 -4.06 1.80
N GLN A 152 16.48 -3.20 2.04
CA GLN A 152 15.40 -2.93 1.07
C GLN A 152 15.84 -1.86 0.07
N GLY A 153 16.71 -2.25 -0.87
CA GLY A 153 17.39 -1.33 -1.80
C GLY A 153 16.46 -0.48 -2.66
N VAL A 154 15.38 -1.06 -3.20
CA VAL A 154 14.43 -0.34 -4.08
C VAL A 154 13.67 0.75 -3.31
N ALA A 155 13.16 0.43 -2.12
CA ALA A 155 12.47 1.39 -1.27
C ALA A 155 13.41 2.51 -0.80
N LEU A 156 14.65 2.18 -0.46
CA LEU A 156 15.68 3.15 -0.07
C LEU A 156 16.00 4.13 -1.20
N THR A 157 16.19 3.65 -2.44
CA THR A 157 16.50 4.51 -3.58
C THR A 157 15.36 5.47 -3.88
N LEU A 158 14.11 5.01 -3.84
CA LEU A 158 12.95 5.89 -4.07
C LEU A 158 12.81 6.93 -2.95
N ASN A 159 13.05 6.56 -1.69
CA ASN A 159 13.00 7.50 -0.57
C ASN A 159 14.08 8.60 -0.68
N GLN A 160 15.30 8.23 -1.09
CA GLN A 160 16.40 9.18 -1.31
C GLN A 160 16.12 10.19 -2.42
N VAL A 161 15.40 9.81 -3.49
CA VAL A 161 15.03 10.73 -4.57
C VAL A 161 14.11 11.84 -4.06
N PHE A 162 13.12 11.51 -3.22
CA PHE A 162 12.23 12.52 -2.64
C PHE A 162 12.96 13.39 -1.61
N GLN A 163 13.82 12.80 -0.77
CA GLN A 163 14.64 13.56 0.20
C GLN A 163 15.56 14.58 -0.47
N GLN A 164 16.04 14.32 -1.70
CA GLN A 164 16.84 15.26 -2.48
C GLN A 164 16.00 16.41 -3.04
N GLY A 165 14.74 16.15 -3.42
CA GLY A 165 13.80 17.18 -3.86
C GLY A 165 13.40 18.17 -2.77
N GLU A 166 13.43 17.76 -1.51
CA GLU A 166 13.16 18.61 -0.34
C GLU A 166 14.32 19.57 0.02
N ARG A 167 15.47 19.50 -0.67
CA ARG A 167 16.66 20.35 -0.41
C ARG A 167 16.85 21.50 -1.40
N ILE A 168 15.95 21.66 -2.37
CA ILE A 168 15.97 22.70 -3.41
C ILE A 168 14.93 23.77 -3.05
#